data_AF-A0A935N7Q9-F1
#
_entry.id   AF-A0A935N7Q9-F1
#
_cell.length_a   1.000
_cell.length_b   1.000
_cell.length_c   1.000
_cell.angle_alpha   90.00
_cell.angle_beta   90.00
_cell.angle_gamma   90.00
#
_symmetry.space_group_name_H-M   'P 1'
#
loop_
_entity.id
_entity.type
_entity.pdbx_description
1 polymer ?
#
loop_
_entity_poly.entity_id
_entity_poly.type
_entity_poly.pdbx_seq_one_letter_code
_entity_poly.pdbx_strand_id
1 'polypeptide(L)'
;MRVALNATPLLSPLTGIGQYTYQVAKGLQNDPEVNPSYFYAGVWSDQVREASTNIGSMGATQQSFRSVIKKAIPDGARYRLSRA
;
A
#
# COMPACT_ATOMS: atom_id res chain seq x y z
N MET A 1 19.96 -7.36 16.57
CA MET A 1 18.75 -6.75 17.17
C MET A 1 17.50 -7.26 16.46
N ARG A 2 16.40 -7.56 17.17
CA ARG A 2 15.14 -7.98 16.53
C ARG A 2 14.22 -6.78 16.34
N VAL A 3 13.69 -6.58 15.14
CA VAL A 3 12.81 -5.46 14.82
C VAL A 3 11.57 -5.97 14.09
N ALA A 4 10.38 -5.60 14.56
CA ALA A 4 9.12 -5.89 13.87
C ALA A 4 8.60 -4.61 13.21
N LEU A 5 8.27 -4.68 11.91
CA LEU A 5 7.76 -3.56 11.14
C LEU A 5 6.37 -3.90 10.57
N ASN A 6 5.41 -3.00 10.79
CA ASN A 6 4.11 -3.09 10.12
C ASN A 6 4.27 -2.72 8.65
N ALA A 7 4.30 -3.73 7.79
CA ALA A 7 4.50 -3.62 6.35
C ALA A 7 3.17 -3.58 5.57
N THR A 8 2.02 -3.48 6.25
CA THR A 8 0.69 -3.32 5.65
C THR A 8 0.63 -2.20 4.59
N PRO A 9 1.30 -1.03 4.76
CA PRO A 9 1.33 0.00 3.72
C PRO A 9 1.90 -0.45 2.36
N LEU A 10 2.73 -1.50 2.34
CA LEU A 10 3.30 -2.08 1.12
C LEU A 10 2.30 -2.95 0.33
N LEU A 11 1.13 -3.24 0.90
CA LEU A 11 0.04 -3.94 0.21
C LEU A 11 -0.77 -3.02 -0.72
N SER A 12 -0.50 -1.71 -0.66
CA SER A 12 -1.13 -0.67 -1.46
C SER A 12 -0.11 0.01 -2.37
N PRO A 13 -0.52 0.84 -3.34
CA PRO A 13 0.41 1.56 -4.21
C PRO A 13 1.45 2.32 -3.40
N LEU A 14 2.71 2.31 -3.84
CA LEU A 14 3.79 3.04 -3.17
C LEU A 14 3.64 4.55 -3.38
N THR A 15 2.74 5.15 -2.61
CA THR A 15 2.57 6.60 -2.50
C THR A 15 2.85 6.99 -1.05
N GLY A 16 3.45 8.17 -0.84
CA GLY A 16 3.71 8.74 0.49
C GLY A 16 4.24 7.72 1.51
N ILE A 17 3.36 7.26 2.41
CA ILE A 17 3.66 6.28 3.45
C ILE A 17 4.17 4.94 2.90
N GLY A 18 3.66 4.45 1.77
CA GLY A 18 4.13 3.21 1.16
C GLY A 18 5.59 3.30 0.71
N GLN A 19 5.98 4.42 0.07
CA GLN A 19 7.38 4.67 -0.31
C GLN A 19 8.29 4.74 0.91
N TYR A 20 7.88 5.50 1.93
CA TYR A 20 8.64 5.61 3.16
C TYR A 20 8.83 4.25 3.83
N THR A 21 7.75 3.50 4.02
CA THR A 21 7.78 2.15 4.59
C THR A 21 8.69 1.22 3.78
N TYR A 22 8.69 1.34 2.45
CA TYR A 22 9.53 0.52 1.58
C TYR A 22 11.02 0.83 1.77
N GLN A 23 11.40 2.11 1.79
CA GLN A 23 12.79 2.51 1.98
C GLN A 23 13.32 2.11 3.36
N VAL A 24 12.50 2.29 4.41
CA VAL A 24 12.84 1.83 5.76
C VAL A 24 13.01 0.31 5.78
N ALA A 25 12.07 -0.43 5.20
CA ALA A 25 12.13 -1.89 5.16
C ALA A 25 13.39 -2.39 4.43
N LYS A 26 13.76 -1.77 3.30
CA LYS A 26 15.00 -2.07 2.56
C LYS A 26 16.25 -1.74 3.37
N GLY A 27 16.27 -0.62 4.08
CA GLY A 27 17.37 -0.25 4.97
C GLY A 27 17.60 -1.30 6.07
N LEU A 28 16.52 -1.70 6.74
CA LEU A 28 16.56 -2.74 7.78
C LEU A 28 16.98 -4.11 7.24
N GLN A 29 16.60 -4.46 6.01
CA GLN A 29 16.97 -5.74 5.38
C GLN A 29 18.47 -5.80 5.02
N ASN A 30 19.08 -4.67 4.73
CA ASN A 30 20.49 -4.57 4.33
C ASN A 30 21.44 -4.42 5.53
N ASP A 31 20.91 -4.20 6.74
CA ASP A 31 21.70 -4.08 7.96
C ASP A 31 21.96 -5.47 8.57
N PRO A 32 23.22 -5.96 8.58
CA PRO A 32 23.55 -7.29 9.07
C PRO A 32 23.35 -7.44 10.60
N GLU A 33 23.26 -6.34 11.35
CA GLU A 33 23.03 -6.38 12.79
C GLU A 33 21.54 -6.46 13.14
N VAL A 34 20.66 -6.28 12.15
CA VAL A 34 19.20 -6.29 12.33
C VAL A 34 18.61 -7.59 11.78
N ASN A 35 17.69 -8.17 12.55
CA ASN A 35 16.84 -9.26 12.12
C ASN A 35 15.40 -8.73 12.04
N PRO A 36 14.98 -8.23 10.86
CA PRO A 36 13.68 -7.64 10.68
C PRO A 36 12.60 -8.67 10.35
N SER A 37 11.40 -8.51 10.94
CA SER A 37 10.19 -9.25 10.58
C SER A 37 9.09 -8.29 10.15
N TYR A 38 8.45 -8.59 9.03
CA TYR A 38 7.48 -7.73 8.36
C TYR A 38 6.07 -8.31 8.46
N PHE A 39 5.13 -7.52 9.00
CA PHE A 39 3.72 -7.93 9.12
C PHE A 39 2.87 -7.37 7.97
N TYR A 40 2.17 -8.26 7.27
CA TYR A 40 1.32 -7.97 6.11
C TYR A 40 -0.14 -8.36 6.40
N ALA A 41 -0.81 -7.65 7.30
CA ALA A 41 -2.25 -7.79 7.58
C ALA A 41 -2.73 -9.24 7.81
N GLY A 42 -1.93 -10.07 8.48
CA GLY A 42 -2.27 -11.45 8.83
C GLY A 42 -1.14 -12.45 8.61
N VAL A 43 -0.09 -12.07 7.88
CA VAL A 43 1.05 -12.93 7.58
C VAL A 43 2.35 -12.22 7.96
N TRP A 44 3.29 -12.96 8.55
CA TRP A 44 4.66 -12.53 8.81
C TRP A 44 5.61 -13.00 7.71
N SER A 45 6.64 -12.20 7.43
CA SER A 45 7.69 -12.50 6.45
C SER A 45 9.00 -11.89 6.91
N ASP A 46 10.11 -12.57 6.64
CA ASP A 46 11.46 -12.04 6.87
C ASP A 46 12.03 -11.35 5.61
N GLN A 47 11.23 -11.32 4.54
CA GLN A 47 11.58 -10.68 3.28
C GLN A 47 10.67 -9.48 3.02
N VAL A 48 11.28 -8.39 2.55
CA VAL A 48 10.55 -7.23 2.02
C VAL A 48 9.90 -7.64 0.71
N ARG A 49 8.57 -7.55 0.65
CA ARG A 49 7.84 -7.73 -0.62
C ARG A 49 8.23 -6.61 -1.57
N GLU A 50 8.67 -6.97 -2.77
CA GLU A 50 8.81 -6.02 -3.86
C GLU A 50 7.43 -5.45 -4.15
N ALA A 51 7.33 -4.12 -4.17
CA ALA A 51 6.12 -3.49 -4.63
C ALA A 51 5.89 -3.91 -6.07
N SER A 52 4.69 -4.38 -6.38
CA SER A 52 4.32 -4.72 -7.75
C SER A 52 4.50 -3.47 -8.62
N THR A 53 5.61 -3.42 -9.37
CA THR A 53 5.92 -2.44 -10.41
C THR A 53 4.92 -2.52 -11.57
N ASN A 54 4.07 -3.54 -11.58
CA ASN A 54 2.93 -3.66 -12.46
C ASN A 54 1.81 -2.70 -12.06
N ILE A 55 1.87 -1.48 -12.58
CA ILE A 55 0.67 -0.63 -12.79
C ILE A 55 -0.41 -1.44 -13.56
N GLY A 56 -0.03 -2.47 -14.32
CA GLY A 56 -0.93 -3.37 -15.06
C GLY A 56 -1.66 -4.46 -14.25
N SER A 57 -1.14 -4.94 -13.11
CA SER A 57 -1.87 -5.91 -12.26
C SER A 57 -2.84 -5.21 -11.29
N MET A 58 -2.82 -3.88 -11.30
CA MET A 58 -3.70 -3.00 -10.54
C MET A 58 -5.05 -2.76 -11.23
N GLY A 59 -5.42 -3.53 -12.26
CA GLY A 59 -6.80 -3.60 -12.71
C GLY A 59 -7.72 -4.19 -11.63
N ALA A 60 -7.31 -5.29 -11.00
CA ALA A 60 -8.17 -6.06 -10.09
C ALA A 60 -8.40 -5.38 -8.72
N THR A 61 -7.37 -4.78 -8.13
CA THR A 61 -7.48 -4.15 -6.80
C THR A 61 -8.07 -2.74 -6.88
N GLN A 62 -7.80 -1.98 -7.95
CA GLN A 62 -8.37 -0.63 -8.14
C GLN A 62 -9.87 -0.65 -8.48
N GLN A 63 -10.35 -1.70 -9.18
CA GLN A 63 -11.79 -1.94 -9.40
C GLN A 63 -12.55 -2.14 -8.08
N SER A 64 -11.91 -2.78 -7.10
CA SER A 64 -12.51 -3.08 -5.80
C SER A 64 -12.68 -1.81 -4.94
N PHE A 65 -11.68 -0.91 -4.91
CA PHE A 65 -11.84 0.38 -4.21
C PHE A 65 -12.79 1.35 -4.92
N ARG A 66 -12.76 1.40 -6.27
CA ARG A 66 -13.69 2.25 -7.04
C ARG A 66 -15.15 1.83 -6.88
N SER A 67 -15.43 0.53 -6.82
CA SER A 67 -16.80 0.03 -6.63
C SER A 67 -17.34 0.33 -5.23
N VAL A 68 -16.49 0.27 -4.19
CA VAL A 68 -16.87 0.68 -2.83
C VAL A 68 -17.13 2.19 -2.76
N ILE A 69 -16.27 3.02 -3.35
CA ILE A 69 -16.47 4.48 -3.38
C ILE A 69 -17.72 4.86 -4.19
N LYS A 70 -17.96 4.23 -5.35
CA LYS A 70 -19.19 4.44 -6.13
C LYS A 70 -20.45 4.00 -5.40
N LYS A 71 -20.37 2.97 -4.55
CA LYS A 71 -21.52 2.50 -3.76
C LYS A 71 -21.81 3.43 -2.57
N ALA A 72 -20.81 4.16 -2.08
CA ALA A 72 -20.95 5.10 -0.96
C ALA A 72 -21.33 6.54 -1.40
N ILE A 73 -21.11 6.90 -2.67
CA ILE A 73 -21.49 8.22 -3.21
C ILE A 73 -22.74 8.04 -4.09
N PRO A 74 -23.93 8.49 -3.65
CA PRO A 74 -25.10 8.49 -4.51
C PRO A 74 -24.87 9.42 -5.72
N ASP A 75 -25.34 9.00 -6.89
CA ASP A 75 -25.20 9.66 -8.21
C ASP A 75 -25.71 11.13 -8.28
N GLY A 76 -26.20 11.70 -7.18
CA GLY A 76 -26.69 13.07 -7.08
C GLY A 76 -25.62 14.16 -6.95
N ALA A 77 -24.35 13.84 -6.67
CA ALA A 77 -23.29 14.85 -6.50
C ALA A 77 -22.65 15.34 -7.83
N ARG A 78 -23.28 15.06 -8.97
CA ARG A 78 -22.79 15.44 -10.32
C ARG A 78 -23.50 16.64 -10.94
N TYR A 79 -24.15 17.49 -10.14
CA TYR A 79 -24.67 18.76 -10.65
C TYR A 79 -24.04 19.96 -9.94
N ARG A 80 -23.56 20.91 -10.77
CA ARG A 80 -23.00 22.24 -10.47
C ARG A 80 -21.49 22.35 -10.24
N LEU A 81 -20.72 22.08 -11.29
CA LEU A 81 -19.57 22.94 -11.60
C LEU A 81 -19.64 23.30 -13.09
N SER A 82 -20.59 24.17 -13.42
CA SER A 82 -20.67 24.88 -14.70
C SER A 82 -21.37 26.19 -14.41
N ARG A 83 -20.62 27.29 -14.56
CA ARG A 83 -20.95 28.70 -14.30
C ARG A 83 -20.84 29.19 -12.86
N ALA A 84 -19.69 29.79 -12.56
CA ALA A 84 -19.59 31.17 -12.09
C ALA A 84 -18.35 31.78 -12.75
#